data_AF-A0A957J788-F1
#
_entry.id   AF-A0A957J788-F1
#
_cell.length_a   1.000
_cell.length_b   1.000
_cell.length_c   1.000
_cell.angle_alpha   90.00
_cell.angle_beta   90.00
_cell.angle_gamma   90.00
#
_symmetry.space_group_name_H-M   'P 1'
#
loop_
_entity.id
_entity.type
_entity.pdbx_description
1 polymer ?
#
loop_
_entity_poly.entity_id
_entity_poly.type
_entity_poly.pdbx_seq_one_letter_code
_entity_poly.pdbx_strand_id
1 'polypeptide(L)'
;MHKPTTTFDPLVYIDGTLAGLAILIPIPPVDWALETIFRRRMVGDIAARHGRVVSPEVRRIINQRINPSCWGCWLWPFTAVFFFFKRFSRKILYFLTIKEASDQVSYYWHRAFLLDYMLAEGHLETPEKAAIARLAMHAVLADTTTSPLYKFAAEWIRGVQNNWRITLRLFRSRNIRQYLKDNETLLKDNWNEAAGYLSSLALRYNDLYAQIETEQKINLGETSATTIQNNPHEQQEKSGDSPKTTEKTTSASEAQTTTPTSPVQRSEEQEN
;
A
#
# COMPACT_ATOMS: atom_id res chain seq x y z
N MET A 1 -0.05 11.08 -21.96
CA MET A 1 -0.55 9.80 -21.44
C MET A 1 0.55 8.78 -21.62
N HIS A 2 1.16 8.32 -20.52
CA HIS A 2 2.06 7.18 -20.64
C HIS A 2 1.21 5.95 -20.94
N LYS A 3 1.70 5.07 -21.83
CA LYS A 3 1.07 3.76 -21.98
C LYS A 3 1.33 2.99 -20.68
N PRO A 4 0.32 2.36 -20.07
CA PRO A 4 0.54 1.54 -18.89
C PRO A 4 1.56 0.45 -19.24
N THR A 5 2.67 0.41 -18.50
CA THR A 5 3.64 -0.67 -18.63
C THR A 5 2.99 -1.92 -18.06
N THR A 6 2.58 -2.85 -18.92
CA THR A 6 2.03 -4.14 -18.52
C THR A 6 3.10 -5.22 -18.40
N THR A 7 4.38 -4.86 -18.57
CA THR A 7 5.49 -5.80 -18.48
C THR A 7 5.57 -6.39 -17.09
N PHE A 8 5.51 -7.72 -17.01
CA PHE A 8 5.58 -8.43 -15.75
C PHE A 8 7.00 -8.35 -15.14
N ASP A 9 7.13 -7.67 -14.00
CA ASP A 9 8.29 -7.79 -13.12
C ASP A 9 7.93 -8.69 -11.92
N PRO A 10 8.40 -9.96 -11.88
CA PRO A 10 8.09 -10.91 -10.82
C PRO A 10 8.42 -10.38 -9.43
N LEU A 11 9.46 -9.56 -9.35
CA LEU A 11 9.93 -9.04 -8.08
C LEU A 11 9.02 -7.90 -7.59
N VAL A 12 8.29 -7.17 -8.44
CA VAL A 12 7.32 -6.13 -7.99
C VAL A 12 6.13 -6.79 -7.30
N TYR A 13 5.70 -7.93 -7.83
CA TYR A 13 4.53 -8.64 -7.34
C TYR A 13 4.83 -9.61 -6.20
N ILE A 14 6.11 -9.79 -5.83
CA ILE A 14 6.50 -10.75 -4.78
C ILE A 14 5.89 -10.37 -3.43
N ASP A 15 5.89 -9.09 -3.07
CA ASP A 15 5.36 -8.64 -1.78
C ASP A 15 3.84 -8.77 -1.75
N GLY A 16 3.16 -8.49 -2.88
CA GLY A 16 1.72 -8.72 -3.01
C GLY A 16 1.37 -10.20 -2.94
N THR A 17 2.18 -11.07 -3.56
CA THR A 17 2.01 -12.51 -3.50
C THR A 17 2.23 -13.04 -2.09
N LEU A 18 3.27 -12.56 -1.38
CA LEU A 18 3.53 -12.92 0.00
C LEU A 18 2.45 -12.43 0.96
N ALA A 19 1.93 -11.21 0.74
CA ALA A 19 0.81 -10.68 1.50
C ALA A 19 -0.45 -11.54 1.31
N GLY A 20 -0.78 -11.91 0.08
CA GLY A 20 -1.92 -12.79 -0.20
C GLY A 20 -1.71 -14.24 0.25
N LEU A 21 -0.45 -14.72 0.27
CA LEU A 21 -0.11 -16.06 0.79
C LEU A 21 -0.06 -16.12 2.32
N ALA A 22 -0.01 -14.99 3.01
CA ALA A 22 0.05 -14.96 4.48
C ALA A 22 -1.17 -15.64 5.11
N ILE A 23 -2.33 -15.57 4.45
CA ILE A 23 -3.58 -16.19 4.91
C ILE A 23 -3.53 -17.72 4.94
N LEU A 24 -2.58 -18.32 4.22
CA LEU A 24 -2.35 -19.76 4.31
C LEU A 24 -1.69 -20.20 5.62
N ILE A 25 -1.16 -19.27 6.40
CA ILE A 25 -0.54 -19.57 7.68
C ILE A 25 -1.67 -19.82 8.68
N PRO A 26 -1.76 -21.02 9.29
CA PRO A 26 -2.88 -21.42 10.15
C PRO A 26 -2.88 -20.75 11.54
N ILE A 27 -2.21 -19.60 11.66
CA ILE A 27 -2.00 -18.81 12.87
C ILE A 27 -2.49 -17.39 12.58
N PRO A 28 -3.75 -17.06 12.90
CA PRO A 28 -4.38 -15.77 12.58
C PRO A 28 -3.60 -14.50 12.97
N PRO A 29 -2.97 -14.40 14.16
CA PRO A 29 -2.20 -13.19 14.49
C PRO A 29 -0.92 -13.04 13.64
N VAL A 30 -0.34 -14.15 13.19
CA VAL A 30 0.86 -14.13 12.33
C VAL A 30 0.49 -13.67 10.93
N ASP A 31 -0.66 -14.14 10.41
CA ASP A 31 -1.20 -13.71 9.13
C ASP A 31 -1.38 -12.18 9.07
N TRP A 32 -2.14 -11.60 10.02
CA TRP A 32 -2.37 -10.15 10.07
C TRP A 32 -1.08 -9.33 10.19
N ALA A 33 -0.11 -9.82 10.98
CA ALA A 33 1.18 -9.16 11.12
C ALA A 33 1.97 -9.18 9.80
N LEU A 34 2.03 -10.33 9.14
CA LEU A 34 2.72 -10.48 7.85
C LEU A 34 2.06 -9.64 6.76
N GLU A 35 0.74 -9.70 6.64
CA GLU A 35 -0.02 -8.87 5.70
C GLU A 35 0.30 -7.38 5.89
N THR A 36 0.32 -6.91 7.14
CA THR A 36 0.65 -5.53 7.47
C THR A 36 2.10 -5.17 7.11
N ILE A 37 3.05 -6.08 7.34
CA ILE A 37 4.47 -5.90 7.00
C ILE A 37 4.64 -5.82 5.48
N PHE A 38 4.14 -6.80 4.73
CA PHE A 38 4.30 -6.85 3.28
C PHE A 38 3.59 -5.69 2.59
N ARG A 39 2.38 -5.32 3.03
CA ARG A 39 1.66 -4.15 2.52
C ARG A 39 2.47 -2.86 2.66
N ARG A 40 3.12 -2.66 3.81
CA ARG A 40 3.95 -1.46 4.07
C ARG A 40 5.26 -1.45 3.28
N ARG A 41 5.83 -2.63 3.02
CA ARG A 41 7.07 -2.81 2.25
C ARG A 41 6.83 -2.59 0.75
N MET A 42 5.74 -3.12 0.22
CA MET A 42 5.38 -3.06 -1.21
C MET A 42 5.50 -1.64 -1.79
N VAL A 43 4.96 -0.61 -1.12
CA VAL A 43 5.05 0.78 -1.62
C VAL A 43 6.50 1.25 -1.73
N GLY A 44 7.35 0.90 -0.76
CA GLY A 44 8.76 1.28 -0.76
C GLY A 44 9.57 0.52 -1.81
N ASP A 45 9.34 -0.78 -1.93
CA ASP A 45 10.08 -1.66 -2.85
C ASP A 45 9.73 -1.35 -4.32
N ILE A 46 8.48 -0.97 -4.62
CA ILE A 46 8.08 -0.48 -5.96
C ILE A 46 8.73 0.87 -6.24
N ALA A 47 8.64 1.84 -5.31
CA ALA A 47 9.22 3.17 -5.48
C ALA A 47 10.74 3.12 -5.75
N ALA A 48 11.47 2.30 -5.00
CA ALA A 48 12.91 2.15 -5.12
C ALA A 48 13.34 1.68 -6.52
N ARG A 49 12.53 0.88 -7.21
CA ARG A 49 12.83 0.39 -8.57
C ARG A 49 12.64 1.42 -9.65
N HIS A 50 11.68 2.31 -9.46
CA HIS A 50 11.51 3.48 -10.31
C HIS A 50 12.57 4.56 -10.04
N GLY A 51 13.53 4.29 -9.14
CA GLY A 51 14.54 5.27 -8.74
C GLY A 51 13.93 6.47 -7.99
N ARG A 52 12.71 6.32 -7.45
CA ARG A 52 11.98 7.40 -6.77
C ARG A 52 12.00 7.18 -5.26
N VAL A 53 12.16 8.26 -4.51
CA VAL A 53 12.02 8.26 -3.06
C VAL A 53 10.62 8.78 -2.72
N VAL A 54 9.74 7.91 -2.23
CA VAL A 54 8.40 8.31 -1.79
C VAL A 54 8.49 8.83 -0.36
N SER A 55 7.99 10.05 -0.14
CA SER A 55 7.93 10.68 1.18
C SER A 55 7.24 9.76 2.21
N PRO A 56 7.73 9.68 3.47
CA PRO A 56 7.09 8.93 4.54
C PRO A 56 5.61 9.30 4.72
N GLU A 57 5.24 10.55 4.46
CA GLU A 57 3.86 11.02 4.54
C GLU A 57 2.97 10.40 3.46
N VAL A 58 3.42 10.42 2.20
CA VAL A 58 2.73 9.78 1.08
C VAL A 58 2.59 8.27 1.34
N ARG A 59 3.64 7.62 1.85
CA ARG A 59 3.57 6.20 2.26
C ARG A 59 2.52 5.98 3.33
N ARG A 60 2.37 6.88 4.30
CA ARG A 60 1.35 6.78 5.34
C ARG A 60 -0.05 6.90 4.75
N ILE A 61 -0.28 7.90 3.89
CA ILE A 61 -1.57 8.11 3.21
C ILE A 61 -1.97 6.86 2.42
N ILE A 62 -1.08 6.36 1.56
CA ILE A 62 -1.35 5.17 0.72
C ILE A 62 -1.62 3.90 1.56
N ASN A 63 -0.94 3.76 2.71
CA ASN A 63 -1.05 2.57 3.56
C ASN A 63 -2.15 2.64 4.61
N GLN A 64 -2.84 3.77 4.77
CA GLN A 64 -3.98 3.89 5.67
C GLN A 64 -5.11 2.97 5.19
N ARG A 65 -5.55 2.05 6.06
CA ARG A 65 -6.82 1.36 5.88
C ARG A 65 -7.93 2.37 6.17
N ILE A 66 -8.94 2.43 5.30
CA ILE A 66 -10.22 3.07 5.62
C ILE A 66 -10.87 2.13 6.66
N ASN A 67 -10.69 2.46 7.94
CA ASN A 67 -11.12 1.81 9.19
C ASN A 67 -11.73 0.39 9.16
N PRO A 68 -11.41 -0.40 10.19
CA PRO A 68 -12.50 -0.84 11.06
C PRO A 68 -12.43 -0.18 12.44
N SER A 69 -13.58 0.34 12.84
CA SER A 69 -13.92 0.81 14.19
C SER A 69 -13.50 -0.20 15.28
N CYS A 70 -13.22 0.32 16.48
CA CYS A 70 -12.76 -0.36 17.69
C CYS A 70 -13.81 -1.33 18.31
N TRP A 71 -14.37 -2.23 17.50
CA TRP A 71 -15.23 -3.33 17.95
C TRP A 71 -14.45 -4.59 18.33
N GLY A 72 -13.11 -4.56 18.18
CA GLY A 72 -12.21 -5.68 18.41
C GLY A 72 -11.97 -6.08 19.87
N CYS A 73 -12.44 -5.32 20.87
CA CYS A 73 -12.23 -5.68 22.28
C CYS A 73 -13.23 -6.71 22.82
N TRP A 74 -14.35 -7.00 22.12
CA TRP A 74 -15.40 -7.90 22.63
C TRP A 74 -15.39 -9.32 22.03
N LEU A 75 -14.64 -9.53 20.93
CA LEU A 75 -14.66 -10.79 20.17
C LEU A 75 -13.58 -11.81 20.58
N TRP A 76 -12.66 -11.42 21.47
CA TRP A 76 -11.57 -12.29 21.94
C TRP A 76 -12.02 -13.63 22.61
N PRO A 77 -13.19 -13.74 23.28
CA PRO A 77 -13.66 -15.03 23.79
C PRO A 77 -14.19 -15.97 22.69
N PHE A 78 -14.71 -15.45 21.57
CA PHE A 78 -15.17 -16.26 20.43
C PHE A 78 -14.01 -16.92 19.66
N THR A 79 -12.83 -16.28 19.64
CA THR A 79 -11.61 -16.82 19.04
C THR A 79 -11.08 -18.10 19.73
N ALA A 80 -11.36 -18.31 21.02
CA ALA A 80 -10.97 -19.52 21.74
C ALA A 80 -11.89 -20.72 21.42
N VAL A 81 -13.18 -20.47 21.20
CA VAL A 81 -14.17 -21.49 20.79
C VAL A 81 -13.99 -21.90 19.32
N PHE A 82 -13.53 -20.99 18.46
CA PHE A 82 -13.22 -21.28 17.05
C PHE A 82 -12.00 -22.21 16.88
N PHE A 83 -11.03 -22.16 17.80
CA PHE A 83 -9.91 -23.11 17.86
C PHE A 83 -10.38 -24.56 18.15
N PHE A 84 -11.61 -24.77 18.59
CA PHE A 84 -12.24 -26.06 18.84
C PHE A 84 -12.86 -26.68 17.56
N PHE A 85 -13.32 -25.86 16.58
CA PHE A 85 -13.71 -26.32 15.23
C PHE A 85 -12.50 -26.63 14.31
N LYS A 86 -11.32 -26.18 14.71
CA LYS A 86 -10.00 -26.33 14.06
C LYS A 86 -9.57 -27.77 13.77
N ARG A 87 -10.25 -28.79 14.30
CA ARG A 87 -9.93 -30.21 14.04
C ARG A 87 -10.86 -30.89 13.02
N PHE A 88 -12.02 -30.29 12.72
CA PHE A 88 -13.10 -30.94 11.95
C PHE A 88 -13.20 -30.52 10.47
N SER A 89 -12.51 -29.45 10.06
CA SER A 89 -12.82 -28.77 8.78
C SER A 89 -11.78 -28.95 7.67
N ARG A 90 -10.82 -29.89 7.81
CA ARG A 90 -9.62 -29.97 6.95
C ARG A 90 -9.90 -29.96 5.43
N LYS A 91 -11.05 -30.45 4.95
CA LYS A 91 -11.44 -30.38 3.52
C LYS A 91 -12.30 -29.16 3.14
N ILE A 92 -13.18 -28.68 4.04
CA ILE A 92 -14.04 -27.52 3.76
C ILE A 92 -13.23 -26.22 3.90
N LEU A 93 -12.37 -26.13 4.92
CA LEU A 93 -11.34 -25.11 4.99
C LEU A 93 -10.37 -25.19 3.82
N TYR A 94 -10.04 -26.37 3.29
CA TYR A 94 -9.16 -26.49 2.13
C TYR A 94 -9.70 -25.70 0.93
N PHE A 95 -10.98 -25.89 0.60
CA PHE A 95 -11.59 -25.15 -0.51
C PHE A 95 -11.77 -23.66 -0.21
N LEU A 96 -12.24 -23.31 0.99
CA LEU A 96 -12.46 -21.92 1.39
C LEU A 96 -11.15 -21.13 1.48
N THR A 97 -10.09 -21.72 2.03
CA THR A 97 -8.78 -21.05 2.12
C THR A 97 -8.13 -20.87 0.76
N ILE A 98 -8.30 -21.81 -0.19
CA ILE A 98 -7.85 -21.59 -1.56
C ILE A 98 -8.59 -20.40 -2.16
N LYS A 99 -9.91 -20.37 -2.05
CA LYS A 99 -10.71 -19.25 -2.56
C LYS A 99 -10.29 -17.92 -1.93
N GLU A 100 -10.21 -17.87 -0.61
CA GLU A 100 -9.89 -16.65 0.14
C GLU A 100 -8.46 -16.17 -0.14
N ALA A 101 -7.49 -17.10 -0.21
CA ALA A 101 -6.13 -16.77 -0.63
C ALA A 101 -6.08 -16.29 -2.08
N SER A 102 -6.88 -16.87 -2.97
CA SER A 102 -6.93 -16.46 -4.39
C SER A 102 -7.53 -15.08 -4.54
N ASP A 103 -8.60 -14.80 -3.80
CA ASP A 103 -9.23 -13.48 -3.70
C ASP A 103 -8.21 -12.45 -3.18
N GLN A 104 -7.46 -12.78 -2.11
CA GLN A 104 -6.44 -11.89 -1.55
C GLN A 104 -5.24 -11.66 -2.47
N VAL A 105 -4.63 -12.73 -3.01
CA VAL A 105 -3.51 -12.61 -3.95
C VAL A 105 -3.92 -11.80 -5.17
N SER A 106 -5.10 -12.10 -5.74
CA SER A 106 -5.67 -11.33 -6.83
C SER A 106 -5.80 -9.86 -6.44
N TYR A 107 -6.45 -9.54 -5.33
CA TYR A 107 -6.59 -8.16 -4.81
C TYR A 107 -5.23 -7.45 -4.70
N TYR A 108 -4.23 -8.11 -4.13
CA TYR A 108 -2.89 -7.54 -3.98
C TYR A 108 -2.16 -7.34 -5.30
N TRP A 109 -2.36 -8.20 -6.30
CA TRP A 109 -1.81 -7.98 -7.63
C TRP A 109 -2.43 -6.77 -8.32
N HIS A 110 -3.75 -6.59 -8.25
CA HIS A 110 -4.39 -5.38 -8.78
C HIS A 110 -3.86 -4.13 -8.08
N ARG A 111 -3.74 -4.19 -6.74
CA ARG A 111 -3.20 -3.08 -5.95
C ARG A 111 -1.75 -2.78 -6.32
N ALA A 112 -0.89 -3.79 -6.46
CA ALA A 112 0.51 -3.60 -6.84
C ALA A 112 0.63 -2.98 -8.24
N PHE A 113 -0.15 -3.47 -9.20
CA PHE A 113 -0.20 -2.91 -10.55
C PHE A 113 -0.65 -1.44 -10.55
N LEU A 114 -1.73 -1.10 -9.83
CA LEU A 114 -2.20 0.28 -9.76
C LEU A 114 -1.19 1.20 -9.08
N LEU A 115 -0.50 0.75 -8.02
CA LEU A 115 0.56 1.54 -7.38
C LEU A 115 1.74 1.81 -8.31
N ASP A 116 2.16 0.80 -9.07
CA ASP A 116 3.22 0.93 -10.07
C ASP A 116 2.82 1.97 -11.14
N TYR A 117 1.59 1.85 -11.65
CA TYR A 117 1.02 2.79 -12.61
C TYR A 117 0.91 4.22 -12.06
N MET A 118 0.46 4.39 -10.82
CA MET A 118 0.37 5.70 -10.14
C MET A 118 1.75 6.35 -9.94
N LEU A 119 2.79 5.55 -9.67
CA LEU A 119 4.16 6.04 -9.59
C LEU A 119 4.66 6.51 -10.95
N ALA A 120 4.39 5.74 -12.01
CA ALA A 120 4.77 6.10 -13.37
C ALA A 120 4.13 7.41 -13.83
N GLU A 121 2.84 7.62 -13.53
CA GLU A 121 2.10 8.85 -13.84
C GLU A 121 2.41 10.03 -12.88
N GLY A 122 3.21 9.83 -11.83
CA GLY A 122 3.56 10.90 -10.88
C GLY A 122 2.42 11.32 -9.95
N HIS A 123 1.36 10.51 -9.83
CA HIS A 123 0.23 10.78 -8.93
C HIS A 123 0.59 10.70 -7.44
N LEU A 124 1.79 10.21 -7.11
CA LEU A 124 2.28 10.03 -5.75
C LEU A 124 3.37 11.03 -5.33
N GLU A 125 3.58 12.10 -6.09
CA GLU A 125 4.63 13.08 -5.80
C GLU A 125 4.24 14.03 -4.65
N THR A 126 2.97 14.41 -4.56
CA THR A 126 2.45 15.30 -3.53
C THR A 126 1.43 14.58 -2.64
N PRO A 127 1.31 14.94 -1.35
CA PRO A 127 0.36 14.31 -0.44
C PRO A 127 -1.11 14.50 -0.88
N GLU A 128 -1.43 15.63 -1.48
CA GLU A 128 -2.77 15.93 -2.02
C GLU A 128 -3.13 15.00 -3.18
N LYS A 129 -2.26 14.92 -4.20
CA LYS A 129 -2.45 14.01 -5.33
C LYS A 129 -2.47 12.56 -4.88
N ALA A 130 -1.60 12.18 -3.92
CA ALA A 130 -1.58 10.84 -3.36
C ALA A 130 -2.89 10.47 -2.65
N ALA A 131 -3.55 11.44 -2.00
CA ALA A 131 -4.85 11.22 -1.37
C ALA A 131 -5.96 10.96 -2.42
N ILE A 132 -6.00 11.74 -3.50
CA ILE A 132 -6.92 11.54 -4.63
C ILE A 132 -6.66 10.18 -5.29
N ALA A 133 -5.40 9.91 -5.61
CA ALA A 133 -4.96 8.66 -6.24
C ALA A 133 -5.35 7.44 -5.40
N ARG A 134 -5.17 7.52 -4.08
CA ARG A 134 -5.59 6.47 -3.15
C ARG A 134 -7.10 6.24 -3.22
N LEU A 135 -7.92 7.30 -3.23
CA LEU A 135 -9.38 7.17 -3.33
C LEU A 135 -9.81 6.52 -4.65
N ALA A 136 -9.26 6.99 -5.77
CA ALA A 136 -9.50 6.41 -7.10
C ALA A 136 -9.12 4.91 -7.13
N MET A 137 -7.93 4.55 -6.64
CA MET A 137 -7.48 3.16 -6.54
C MET A 137 -8.44 2.32 -5.71
N HIS A 138 -8.89 2.80 -4.55
CA HIS A 138 -9.85 2.06 -3.72
C HIS A 138 -11.19 1.84 -4.42
N ALA A 139 -11.70 2.85 -5.12
CA ALA A 139 -12.95 2.75 -5.87
C ALA A 139 -12.84 1.70 -7.00
N VAL A 140 -11.75 1.71 -7.77
CA VAL A 140 -11.49 0.69 -8.80
C VAL A 140 -11.42 -0.72 -8.20
N LEU A 141 -10.69 -0.87 -7.10
CA LEU A 141 -10.52 -2.17 -6.44
C LEU A 141 -11.84 -2.69 -5.83
N ALA A 142 -12.73 -1.80 -5.39
CA ALA A 142 -14.03 -2.17 -4.83
C ALA A 142 -15.02 -2.64 -5.93
N ASP A 143 -14.96 -2.06 -7.13
CA ASP A 143 -15.82 -2.41 -8.26
C ASP A 143 -15.38 -3.70 -8.99
N THR A 144 -14.14 -4.14 -8.77
CA THR A 144 -13.57 -5.30 -9.44
C THR A 144 -14.08 -6.61 -8.83
N THR A 145 -15.19 -7.14 -9.36
CA THR A 145 -15.83 -8.38 -8.89
C THR A 145 -15.30 -9.65 -9.55
N THR A 146 -14.92 -9.59 -10.82
CA THR A 146 -14.35 -10.72 -11.58
C THR A 146 -13.07 -10.30 -12.26
N SER A 147 -12.02 -11.12 -12.10
CA SER A 147 -10.70 -10.82 -12.67
C SER A 147 -10.05 -12.06 -13.25
N PRO A 148 -9.43 -11.97 -14.45
CA PRO A 148 -8.55 -13.02 -14.98
C PRO A 148 -7.44 -13.38 -13.98
N LEU A 149 -6.96 -12.41 -13.20
CA LEU A 149 -5.94 -12.61 -12.17
C LEU A 149 -6.41 -13.53 -11.04
N TYR A 150 -7.72 -13.63 -10.78
CA TYR A 150 -8.24 -14.56 -9.77
C TYR A 150 -8.05 -16.02 -10.20
N LYS A 151 -8.35 -16.35 -11.45
CA LYS A 151 -8.16 -17.72 -11.96
C LYS A 151 -6.69 -18.12 -11.86
N PHE A 152 -5.82 -17.22 -12.29
CA PHE A 152 -4.39 -17.41 -12.20
C PHE A 152 -3.89 -17.55 -10.75
N ALA A 153 -4.35 -16.67 -9.85
CA ALA A 153 -4.03 -16.76 -8.42
C ALA A 153 -4.49 -18.10 -7.82
N ALA A 154 -5.66 -18.59 -8.20
CA ALA A 154 -6.19 -19.87 -7.74
C ALA A 154 -5.37 -21.07 -8.22
N GLU A 155 -4.95 -21.08 -9.48
CA GLU A 155 -4.07 -22.11 -10.03
C GLU A 155 -2.71 -22.11 -9.33
N TRP A 156 -2.13 -20.92 -9.15
CA TRP A 156 -0.87 -20.72 -8.43
C TRP A 156 -0.94 -21.24 -6.99
N ILE A 157 -1.98 -20.84 -6.24
CA ILE A 157 -2.16 -21.23 -4.84
C ILE A 157 -2.37 -22.73 -4.69
N ARG A 158 -3.11 -23.37 -5.60
CA ARG A 158 -3.25 -24.83 -5.61
C ARG A 158 -1.89 -25.50 -5.80
N GLY A 159 -1.04 -24.99 -6.68
CA GLY A 159 0.32 -25.47 -6.88
C GLY A 159 1.22 -25.32 -5.63
N VAL A 160 1.14 -24.16 -4.97
CA VAL A 160 1.92 -23.85 -3.76
C VAL A 160 1.45 -24.67 -2.55
N GLN A 161 0.14 -24.83 -2.35
CA GLN A 161 -0.44 -25.55 -1.20
C GLN A 161 -0.12 -27.04 -1.20
N ASN A 162 -0.11 -27.67 -2.37
CA ASN A 162 0.31 -29.08 -2.50
C ASN A 162 1.73 -29.30 -1.97
N ASN A 163 2.51 -28.23 -1.85
CA ASN A 163 3.85 -28.21 -1.30
C ASN A 163 3.98 -27.25 -0.10
N TRP A 164 3.16 -27.39 0.95
CA TRP A 164 3.20 -26.50 2.14
C TRP A 164 4.61 -26.30 2.76
N ARG A 165 5.49 -27.29 2.64
CA ARG A 165 6.91 -27.20 3.06
C ARG A 165 7.69 -26.18 2.22
N ILE A 166 7.37 -26.05 0.94
CA ILE A 166 7.90 -25.01 0.06
C ILE A 166 7.38 -23.67 0.55
N THR A 167 6.08 -23.50 0.80
CA THR A 167 5.51 -22.23 1.31
C THR A 167 6.24 -21.74 2.57
N LEU A 168 6.42 -22.59 3.58
CA LEU A 168 7.17 -22.23 4.80
C LEU A 168 8.65 -21.91 4.53
N ARG A 169 9.29 -22.62 3.60
CA ARG A 169 10.66 -22.30 3.17
C ARG A 169 10.71 -20.97 2.42
N LEU A 170 9.72 -20.65 1.60
CA LEU A 170 9.63 -19.38 0.86
C LEU A 170 9.49 -18.20 1.82
N PHE A 171 8.67 -18.33 2.87
CA PHE A 171 8.55 -17.30 3.92
C PHE A 171 9.84 -17.11 4.74
N ARG A 172 10.67 -18.16 4.88
CA ARG A 172 11.87 -18.14 5.72
C ARG A 172 13.18 -17.86 4.95
N SER A 173 13.18 -17.85 3.61
CA SER A 173 14.42 -17.91 2.83
C SER A 173 14.54 -16.91 1.67
N ARG A 174 15.79 -16.53 1.35
CA ARG A 174 16.23 -15.94 0.07
C ARG A 174 15.79 -16.76 -1.17
N ASN A 175 15.37 -18.02 -0.97
CA ASN A 175 14.93 -18.94 -2.02
C ASN A 175 13.64 -18.53 -2.75
N ILE A 176 12.88 -17.56 -2.24
CA ILE A 176 11.69 -17.10 -2.96
C ILE A 176 12.02 -16.50 -4.32
N ARG A 177 13.18 -15.85 -4.44
CA ARG A 177 13.68 -15.36 -5.73
C ARG A 177 13.94 -16.49 -6.71
N GLN A 178 14.49 -17.60 -6.21
CA GLN A 178 14.74 -18.78 -7.04
C GLN A 178 13.42 -19.40 -7.49
N TYR A 179 12.47 -19.58 -6.58
CA TYR A 179 11.15 -20.11 -6.94
C TYR A 179 10.40 -19.23 -7.95
N LEU A 180 10.46 -17.91 -7.81
CA LEU A 180 9.91 -17.00 -8.82
C LEU A 180 10.62 -17.12 -10.16
N LYS A 181 11.95 -17.28 -10.16
CA LYS A 181 12.74 -17.49 -11.37
C LYS A 181 12.36 -18.79 -12.07
N ASP A 182 12.19 -19.87 -11.29
CA ASP A 182 11.82 -21.18 -11.82
C ASP A 182 10.40 -21.19 -12.42
N ASN A 183 9.52 -20.28 -11.97
CA ASN A 183 8.15 -20.13 -12.46
C ASN A 183 7.94 -18.86 -13.32
N GLU A 184 9.03 -18.19 -13.71
CA GLU A 184 8.97 -16.87 -14.36
C GLU A 184 8.22 -16.92 -15.69
N THR A 185 8.46 -17.94 -16.49
CA THR A 185 7.79 -18.12 -17.79
C THR A 185 6.28 -18.27 -17.63
N LEU A 186 5.84 -19.14 -16.71
CA LEU A 186 4.42 -19.34 -16.44
C LEU A 186 3.75 -18.06 -15.93
N LEU A 187 4.43 -17.32 -15.05
CA LEU A 187 3.94 -16.05 -14.53
C LEU A 187 3.82 -15.01 -15.67
N LYS A 188 4.83 -14.90 -16.53
CA LYS A 188 4.84 -13.98 -17.67
C LYS A 188 3.71 -14.27 -18.64
N ASP A 189 3.50 -15.53 -18.99
CA ASP A 189 2.49 -15.93 -19.97
C ASP A 189 1.07 -15.59 -19.50
N ASN A 190 0.74 -15.96 -18.25
CA ASN A 190 -0.55 -15.61 -17.64
C ASN A 190 -0.73 -14.09 -17.46
N TRP A 191 0.36 -13.38 -17.17
CA TRP A 191 0.31 -11.93 -17.05
C TRP A 191 0.07 -11.24 -18.40
N ASN A 192 0.69 -11.76 -19.46
CA ASN A 192 0.49 -11.26 -20.82
C ASN A 192 -0.96 -11.47 -21.27
N GLU A 193 -1.59 -12.59 -20.91
CA GLU A 193 -3.01 -12.81 -21.14
C GLU A 193 -3.89 -11.79 -20.39
N ALA A 194 -3.49 -11.42 -19.17
CA ALA A 194 -4.16 -10.40 -18.38
C ALA A 194 -3.85 -8.95 -18.80
N ALA A 195 -2.91 -8.71 -19.72
CA ALA A 195 -2.42 -7.36 -20.05
C ALA A 195 -3.53 -6.44 -20.59
N GLY A 196 -4.45 -6.96 -21.41
CA GLY A 196 -5.60 -6.20 -21.90
C GLY A 196 -6.54 -5.79 -20.77
N TYR A 197 -6.78 -6.70 -19.82
CA TYR A 197 -7.56 -6.42 -18.63
C TYR A 197 -6.89 -5.37 -17.73
N LEU A 198 -5.58 -5.49 -17.48
CA LEU A 198 -4.82 -4.53 -16.69
C LEU A 198 -4.82 -3.13 -17.31
N SER A 199 -4.75 -3.05 -18.65
CA SER A 199 -4.89 -1.79 -19.37
C SER A 199 -6.26 -1.15 -19.14
N SER A 200 -7.34 -1.95 -19.18
CA SER A 200 -8.69 -1.46 -18.86
C SER A 200 -8.83 -0.99 -17.41
N LEU A 201 -8.08 -1.60 -16.49
CA LEU A 201 -8.06 -1.24 -15.08
C LEU A 201 -7.38 0.12 -14.87
N ALA A 202 -6.27 0.36 -15.57
CA ALA A 202 -5.57 1.65 -15.57
C ALA A 202 -6.44 2.78 -16.16
N LEU A 203 -7.20 2.49 -17.23
CA LEU A 203 -8.15 3.45 -17.80
C LEU A 203 -9.25 3.83 -16.80
N ARG A 204 -9.90 2.84 -16.18
CA ARG A 204 -10.91 3.08 -15.13
C ARG A 204 -10.35 3.89 -13.96
N TYR A 205 -9.11 3.62 -13.58
CA TYR A 205 -8.41 4.41 -12.57
C TYR A 205 -8.25 5.87 -13.01
N ASN A 206 -7.81 6.14 -14.24
CA ASN A 206 -7.65 7.51 -14.74
C ASN A 206 -8.98 8.27 -14.76
N ASP A 207 -10.05 7.61 -15.19
CA ASP A 207 -11.38 8.21 -15.25
C ASP A 207 -11.86 8.64 -13.86
N LEU A 208 -11.72 7.76 -12.85
CA LEU A 208 -12.07 8.06 -11.47
C LEU A 208 -11.14 9.10 -10.84
N TYR A 209 -9.84 9.06 -11.15
CA TYR A 209 -8.89 10.06 -10.69
C TYR A 209 -9.28 11.47 -11.19
N ALA A 210 -9.58 11.61 -12.48
CA ALA A 210 -9.97 12.88 -13.08
C ALA A 210 -11.30 13.41 -12.52
N GLN A 211 -12.27 12.51 -12.25
CA GLN A 211 -13.53 12.88 -11.60
C GLN A 211 -13.30 13.45 -10.20
N ILE A 212 -12.58 12.72 -9.35
CA ILE A 212 -12.32 13.16 -7.96
C ILE A 212 -11.49 14.44 -7.93
N GLU A 213 -10.50 14.58 -8.82
CA GLU A 213 -9.70 15.81 -8.92
C GLU A 213 -10.57 17.02 -9.31
N THR A 214 -11.52 16.84 -10.23
CA THR A 214 -12.44 17.89 -10.66
C THR A 214 -13.37 18.29 -9.52
N GLU A 215 -13.94 17.32 -8.81
CA GLU A 215 -14.80 17.57 -7.64
C GLU A 215 -14.06 18.35 -6.54
N GLN A 216 -12.79 18.00 -6.27
CA GLN A 216 -12.00 18.75 -5.29
C GLN A 216 -11.73 20.19 -5.71
N LYS A 217 -11.43 20.43 -7.00
CA LYS A 217 -11.22 21.78 -7.52
C LYS A 217 -12.48 22.64 -7.44
N ILE A 218 -13.65 22.06 -7.72
CA ILE A 218 -14.96 22.74 -7.59
C ILE A 218 -15.20 23.12 -6.12
N ASN A 219 -15.05 22.18 -5.19
CA ASN A 219 -15.27 22.42 -3.77
C ASN A 219 -14.35 23.53 -3.20
N LEU A 220 -13.09 23.58 -3.65
CA LEU A 220 -12.13 24.62 -3.24
C LEU A 220 -12.46 26.00 -3.85
N GLY A 221 -12.98 26.02 -5.08
CA GLY A 221 -13.45 27.23 -5.76
C GLY A 221 -14.70 27.84 -5.10
N GLU A 222 -15.67 27.01 -4.71
CA GLU A 222 -16.90 27.44 -4.04
C GLU A 222 -16.64 27.97 -2.61
N THR A 223 -15.68 27.38 -1.91
CA THR A 223 -15.30 27.83 -0.56
C THR A 223 -14.67 29.22 -0.61
N SER A 224 -13.88 29.52 -1.65
CA SER A 224 -13.23 30.82 -1.82
C SER A 224 -14.21 31.92 -2.25
N ALA A 225 -15.24 31.59 -3.03
CA ALA A 225 -16.27 32.55 -3.45
C ALA A 225 -17.22 32.94 -2.30
N THR A 226 -17.52 31.99 -1.39
CA THR A 226 -18.44 32.23 -0.27
C THR A 226 -17.83 33.09 0.84
N THR A 227 -16.51 33.04 1.05
CA THR A 227 -15.82 33.86 2.06
C THR A 227 -15.77 35.34 1.69
N ILE A 228 -15.82 35.70 0.39
CA ILE A 228 -15.78 37.12 -0.04
C ILE A 228 -17.14 37.81 0.10
N GLN A 229 -18.25 37.08 0.14
CA GLN A 229 -19.59 37.66 0.14
C GLN A 229 -20.21 37.86 1.54
N ASN A 230 -19.54 37.42 2.61
CA ASN A 230 -20.05 37.45 3.98
C ASN A 230 -19.24 38.36 4.93
N ASN A 231 -18.77 39.51 4.46
CA ASN A 231 -18.27 40.57 5.35
C ASN A 231 -19.04 41.90 5.18
N PRO A 232 -20.26 42.03 5.75
CA PRO A 232 -20.97 43.29 5.83
C PRO A 232 -20.92 43.84 7.26
N HIS A 233 -19.75 44.11 7.85
CA HIS A 233 -19.64 45.00 9.02
C HIS A 233 -18.18 45.37 9.33
N GLU A 234 -17.63 46.34 8.60
CA GLU A 234 -16.49 47.11 9.14
C GLU A 234 -16.50 48.55 8.61
N GLN A 235 -17.44 49.35 9.11
CA GLN A 235 -17.28 50.80 9.23
C GLN A 235 -17.87 51.26 10.57
N GLN A 236 -17.06 52.03 11.32
CA GLN A 236 -17.34 52.76 12.58
C GLN A 236 -17.31 51.86 13.84
N GLU A 237 -16.54 52.08 14.91
CA GLU A 237 -16.12 53.29 15.66
C GLU A 237 -14.73 53.03 16.32
N LYS A 238 -13.76 53.95 16.27
CA LYS A 238 -13.54 55.12 17.16
C LYS A 238 -12.95 54.79 18.54
N SER A 239 -11.71 55.29 18.73
CA SER A 239 -11.19 55.95 19.93
C SER A 239 -10.95 55.15 21.22
N GLY A 240 -9.68 55.15 21.67
CA GLY A 240 -9.39 55.37 23.09
C GLY A 240 -8.28 54.51 23.70
N ASP A 241 -7.17 55.19 23.99
CA ASP A 241 -6.29 54.98 25.15
C ASP A 241 -5.22 53.85 25.15
N SER A 242 -3.96 54.31 25.10
CA SER A 242 -2.78 53.72 25.77
C SER A 242 -2.92 53.85 27.30
N PRO A 243 -2.05 53.29 28.19
CA PRO A 243 -0.68 52.80 27.98
C PRO A 243 -0.30 51.50 28.73
N LYS A 244 0.97 51.09 28.56
CA LYS A 244 1.96 50.71 29.61
C LYS A 244 2.68 49.36 29.38
N THR A 245 3.87 49.51 28.81
CA THR A 245 5.17 48.94 29.23
C THR A 245 5.15 47.76 30.21
N THR A 246 5.74 46.63 29.82
CA THR A 246 6.85 46.03 30.58
C THR A 246 7.65 45.05 29.71
N GLU A 247 8.92 45.37 29.58
CA GLU A 247 10.00 44.51 29.12
C GLU A 247 10.15 43.30 30.06
N LYS A 248 10.46 42.12 29.51
CA LYS A 248 11.41 41.22 30.17
C LYS A 248 12.14 40.33 29.16
N THR A 249 13.32 40.81 28.80
CA THR A 249 14.47 40.06 28.30
C THR A 249 14.85 38.93 29.27
N THR A 250 15.08 37.71 28.78
CA THR A 250 16.13 36.82 29.33
C THR A 250 16.61 35.88 28.23
N SER A 251 17.85 36.12 27.84
CA SER A 251 18.72 35.29 27.02
C SER A 251 19.27 34.08 27.79
N ALA A 252 19.88 33.18 27.01
CA ALA A 252 21.06 32.35 27.32
C ALA A 252 20.82 30.93 27.85
N SER A 253 21.21 29.95 27.03
CA SER A 253 22.27 28.95 27.30
C SER A 253 22.24 27.95 26.13
N GLU A 254 23.15 27.94 25.16
CA GLU A 254 24.59 27.59 25.22
C GLU A 254 24.87 26.09 25.44
N ALA A 255 25.73 25.56 24.56
CA ALA A 255 26.46 24.27 24.50
C ALA A 255 26.13 23.48 23.21
N GLN A 256 26.90 23.62 22.13
CA GLN A 256 28.19 22.95 21.85
C GLN A 256 28.15 21.43 22.08
N THR A 257 28.56 20.64 21.06
CA THR A 257 29.60 19.58 21.17
C THR A 257 29.57 18.62 19.96
N THR A 258 30.59 18.80 19.12
CA THR A 258 31.44 17.81 18.40
C THR A 258 30.88 16.90 17.30
N THR A 259 31.37 17.19 16.09
CA THR A 259 31.91 16.24 15.10
C THR A 259 33.04 15.38 15.71
N PRO A 260 33.16 14.08 15.35
CA PRO A 260 34.31 13.64 14.54
C PRO A 260 33.84 12.65 13.44
N THR A 261 34.24 12.77 12.17
CA THR A 261 35.56 12.44 11.59
C THR A 261 36.16 11.14 12.12
N SER A 262 35.91 10.02 11.44
CA SER A 262 37.02 9.18 10.96
C SER A 262 36.60 8.14 9.90
N PRO A 263 37.46 7.90 8.90
CA PRO A 263 37.33 6.89 7.87
C PRO A 263 37.97 5.58 8.33
N VAL A 264 37.45 4.43 7.89
CA VAL A 264 38.20 3.17 7.94
C VAL A 264 37.96 2.39 6.64
N GLN A 265 39.02 2.34 5.83
CA GLN A 265 39.25 1.37 4.77
C GLN A 265 39.28 -0.06 5.35
N ARG A 266 38.74 -1.02 4.61
CA ARG A 266 39.08 -2.45 4.72
C ARG A 266 39.03 -3.02 3.30
N SER A 267 40.19 -3.13 2.65
CA SER A 267 40.89 -4.41 2.38
C SER A 267 40.01 -5.30 1.51
N GLU A 268 40.24 -5.35 0.18
CA GLU A 268 41.25 -6.23 -0.43
C GLU A 268 41.31 -7.58 0.28
N GLU A 269 40.61 -8.56 -0.29
CA GLU A 269 40.94 -9.97 -0.12
C GLU A 269 40.80 -10.61 -1.51
N GLN A 270 41.95 -10.65 -2.18
CA GLN A 270 42.25 -11.63 -3.21
C GLN A 270 42.40 -12.98 -2.52
N GLU A 271 41.66 -14.00 -2.96
CA GLU A 271 42.19 -15.36 -2.91
C GLU A 271 41.46 -16.25 -3.93
N ASN A 272 42.28 -16.71 -4.91
CA ASN A 272 42.18 -17.89 -5.78
C ASN A 272 40.86 -18.24 -6.50
#